data_AF-A0A4R3TSA9-F1
#
_entry.id   AF-A0A4R3TSA9-F1
#
_cell.length_a   1.000
_cell.length_b   1.000
_cell.length_c   1.000
_cell.angle_alpha   90.00
_cell.angle_beta   90.00
_cell.angle_gamma   90.00
#
_symmetry.space_group_name_H-M   'P 1'
#
loop_
_entity.id
_entity.type
_entity.pdbx_description
1 polymer ?
#
loop_
_entity_poly.entity_id
_entity_poly.type
_entity_poly.pdbx_seq_one_letter_code
_entity_poly.pdbx_strand_id
1 'polypeptide(L)' 'MTRRDELMRAVQTATANYAAAKERHTYARKMAALGMGADVFGTCNLEARAYSEWLRATDALQNYRG' A
#
# COMPACT_ATOMS: atom_id res chain seq x y z
N MET A 1 -14.75 -19.89 -8.24
CA MET A 1 -13.64 -19.00 -7.84
C MET A 1 -12.75 -19.80 -6.90
N THR A 2 -11.47 -19.96 -7.21
CA THR A 2 -10.55 -20.76 -6.37
C THR A 2 -9.97 -19.92 -5.24
N ARG A 3 -9.47 -20.57 -4.19
CA ARG A 3 -8.76 -19.87 -3.10
C ARG A 3 -7.54 -19.09 -3.61
N ARG A 4 -6.87 -19.62 -4.63
CA ARG A 4 -5.78 -18.94 -5.32
C ARG A 4 -6.24 -17.63 -5.97
N ASP A 5 -7.41 -17.62 -6.62
CA ASP A 5 -7.95 -16.43 -7.28
C ASP A 5 -8.27 -15.32 -6.27
N GLU A 6 -8.80 -15.68 -5.10
CA GLU A 6 -9.03 -14.73 -4.01
C GLU A 6 -7.73 -14.11 -3.50
N LEU A 7 -6.69 -14.92 -3.31
CA LEU A 7 -5.37 -14.44 -2.88
C LEU A 7 -4.72 -13.53 -3.92
N MET A 8 -4.83 -13.88 -5.20
CA MET A 8 -4.38 -13.03 -6.32
C MET A 8 -5.10 -11.69 -6.31
N ARG A 9 -6.43 -11.69 -6.13
CA ARG A 9 -7.22 -10.45 -6.05
C ARG A 9 -6.87 -9.60 -4.83
N ALA A 10 -6.59 -10.25 -3.69
CA ALA A 10 -6.13 -9.57 -2.48
C ALA A 10 -4.77 -8.88 -2.70
N VAL A 11 -3.81 -9.57 -3.32
CA VAL A 11 -2.50 -9.00 -3.69
C VAL A 11 -2.66 -7.83 -4.65
N GLN A 12 -3.50 -7.94 -5.68
CA GLN A 12 -3.75 -6.84 -6.62
C GLN A 12 -4.33 -5.61 -5.90
N THR A 13 -5.31 -5.82 -5.03
CA THR A 13 -5.95 -4.74 -4.27
C THR A 13 -4.93 -4.07 -3.33
N ALA A 14 -4.16 -4.85 -2.59
CA ALA A 14 -3.15 -4.34 -1.67
C ALA A 14 -2.03 -3.58 -2.42
N THR A 15 -1.65 -4.06 -3.61
CA THR A 15 -0.65 -3.40 -4.47
C THR A 15 -1.16 -2.03 -4.95
N ALA A 16 -2.41 -1.95 -5.41
CA ALA A 16 -3.01 -0.69 -5.83
C ALA A 16 -3.11 0.31 -4.66
N ASN A 17 -3.52 -0.16 -3.49
CA ASN A 17 -3.63 0.67 -2.28
C ASN A 17 -2.26 1.20 -1.83
N TYR A 18 -1.23 0.35 -1.82
CA TYR A 18 0.12 0.75 -1.48
C TYR A 18 0.68 1.77 -2.49
N ALA A 19 0.49 1.54 -3.79
CA ALA A 19 0.93 2.49 -4.83
C ALA A 19 0.29 3.87 -4.64
N ALA A 20 -1.03 3.93 -4.40
CA ALA A 20 -1.73 5.18 -4.14
C ALA A 20 -1.28 5.86 -2.84
N ALA A 21 -1.05 5.11 -1.76
CA ALA A 21 -0.58 5.66 -0.50
C ALA A 21 0.83 6.25 -0.62
N LYS A 22 1.72 5.56 -1.34
CA LYS A 22 3.09 6.01 -1.64
C LYS A 22 3.10 7.29 -2.49
N GLU A 23 2.23 7.39 -3.48
CA GLU A 23 2.09 8.60 -4.29
C GLU A 23 1.65 9.80 -3.43
N ARG A 24 0.63 9.60 -2.58
CA ARG A 24 0.15 10.65 -1.65
C ARG A 24 1.24 11.12 -0.70
N HIS A 25 2.00 10.21 -0.11
CA HIS A 25 3.11 10.58 0.76
C HIS A 25 4.21 11.33 0.00
N THR A 26 4.54 10.87 -1.22
CA THR A 26 5.50 11.57 -2.09
C THR A 26 5.03 12.99 -2.41
N TYR A 27 3.74 13.17 -2.71
CA TYR A 27 3.16 14.47 -2.97
C TYR A 27 3.18 15.38 -1.72
N ALA A 28 2.77 14.85 -0.57
CA ALA A 28 2.81 15.60 0.69
C ALA A 28 4.23 16.09 1.03
N ARG A 29 5.26 15.26 0.81
CA ARG A 29 6.66 15.64 0.99
C ARG A 29 7.08 16.77 0.04
N LYS A 30 6.65 16.72 -1.23
CA LYS A 30 6.93 17.79 -2.19
C LYS A 30 6.26 19.10 -1.78
N MET A 31 5.01 19.06 -1.35
CA MET A 31 4.26 20.24 -0.89
C MET A 31 4.92 20.85 0.36
N ALA A 32 5.31 20.03 1.34
CA ALA A 32 6.02 20.48 2.53
C ALA A 32 7.38 21.11 2.19
N ALA A 33 8.13 20.55 1.23
CA ALA A 33 9.40 21.11 0.77
C ALA A 33 9.25 22.48 0.08
N LEU A 34 8.08 22.76 -0.50
CA LEU A 34 7.74 24.06 -1.07
C LEU A 34 7.19 25.06 -0.04
N GLY A 35 7.19 24.70 1.26
CA GLY A 35 6.63 25.53 2.34
C GLY A 35 5.11 25.56 2.38
N MET A 36 4.44 24.66 1.64
CA MET A 36 2.98 24.54 1.63
C MET A 36 2.52 23.60 2.75
N GLY A 37 1.37 23.89 3.35
CA GLY A 37 0.77 23.02 4.37
C GLY A 37 0.45 21.63 3.80
N ALA A 38 1.06 20.59 4.35
CA ALA A 38 0.84 19.20 3.94
C ALA A 38 0.97 18.25 5.15
N ASP A 39 0.06 17.27 5.24
CA ASP A 39 0.10 16.24 6.28
C ASP A 39 1.06 15.10 5.91
N VAL A 40 2.36 15.37 6.09
CA VAL A 40 3.42 14.39 5.79
C VAL A 40 3.35 13.19 6.74
N PHE A 41 3.05 13.41 8.02
CA PHE A 41 3.03 12.32 9.01
C PHE A 41 1.83 11.41 8.82
N GLY A 42 0.63 11.95 8.55
CA GLY A 42 -0.54 11.15 8.26
C GLY A 42 -0.37 10.33 6.97
N THR A 43 0.18 10.93 5.92
CA THR A 43 0.46 10.21 4.67
C THR A 43 1.56 9.15 4.81
N CYS A 44 2.59 9.40 5.62
CA CYS A 44 3.61 8.39 5.98
C CYS A 44 2.98 7.20 6.72
N ASN A 45 2.11 7.45 7.71
CA ASN A 45 1.41 6.39 8.44
C ASN A 45 0.50 5.56 7.54
N LEU A 46 -0.20 6.21 6.59
CA LEU A 46 -1.02 5.54 5.59
C LEU A 46 -0.18 4.65 4.67
N GLU A 47 0.99 5.12 4.21
CA GLU A 47 1.91 4.32 3.40
C GLU A 47 2.42 3.11 4.18
N ALA A 48 2.87 3.29 5.43
CA ALA A 48 3.41 2.21 6.26
C ALA A 48 2.35 1.11 6.51
N ARG A 49 1.10 1.50 6.75
CA ARG A 49 -0.02 0.56 6.89
C ARG A 49 -0.28 -0.19 5.58
N ALA A 50 -0.38 0.52 4.46
CA ALA A 50 -0.64 -0.10 3.16
C ALA A 50 0.50 -1.05 2.75
N TYR A 51 1.75 -0.69 3.04
CA TYR A 51 2.90 -1.55 2.84
C TYR A 51 2.83 -2.84 3.67
N SER A 52 2.44 -2.73 4.95
CA SER A 52 2.26 -3.89 5.83
C SER A 52 1.15 -4.82 5.33
N GLU A 53 0.04 -4.27 4.82
CA GLU A 53 -1.06 -5.04 4.23
C GLU A 53 -0.62 -5.73 2.93
N TRP A 54 0.16 -5.04 2.08
CA TRP A 54 0.74 -5.61 0.86
C TRP A 54 1.69 -6.78 1.16
N LEU A 55 2.56 -6.65 2.17
CA LEU A 55 3.44 -7.74 2.60
C LEU A 55 2.66 -8.97 3.04
N ARG A 56 1.63 -8.79 3.88
CA ARG A 56 0.78 -9.91 4.35
C ARG A 56 0.05 -10.59 3.20
N ALA A 57 -0.51 -9.83 2.26
CA ALA A 57 -1.20 -10.39 1.11
C ALA A 57 -0.24 -11.19 0.20
N THR A 58 0.96 -10.66 -0.03
CA THR A 58 1.98 -11.31 -0.86
C THR A 58 2.49 -12.59 -0.22
N ASP A 59 2.77 -12.57 1.09
CA ASP A 59 3.18 -13.75 1.85
C ASP A 59 2.12 -14.86 1.82
N ALA A 60 0.85 -14.50 2.03
CA ALA A 60 -0.25 -15.45 1.98
C ALA A 60 -0.39 -16.14 0.61
N LEU A 61 -0.16 -15.40 -0.49
CA LEU A 61 -0.16 -15.96 -1.84
C LEU A 61 1.08 -16.85 -2.09
N GLN A 62 2.26 -16.42 -1.65
CA GLN A 62 3.51 -17.17 -1.84
C GLN A 62 3.51 -18.51 -1.07
N ASN A 63 2.89 -18.54 0.11
CA ASN A 63 2.81 -19.72 0.96
C ASN A 63 1.62 -20.64 0.63
N TYR A 64 0.80 -20.32 -0.37
CA TYR A 64 -0.35 -21.13 -0.76
C TYR A 64 0.09 -22.42 -1.48
N ARG A 65 -0.33 -23.58 -0.96
CA ARG A 65 0.07 -24.92 -1.46
C ARG A 65 -1.00 -25.69 -2.27
N GLY A 66 -2.12 -25.04 -2.62
CA GLY A 66 -3.24 -25.67 -3.35
C GLY A 66 -4.46 -25.88 -2.48
#